data_AF-A0A2H6K6D9-F1
#
_entry.id   AF-A0A2H6K6D9-F1
#
_cell.length_a   1.000
_cell.length_b   1.000
_cell.length_c   1.000
_cell.angle_alpha   90.00
_cell.angle_beta   90.00
_cell.angle_gamma   90.00
#
_symmetry.space_group_name_H-M   'P 1'
#
loop_
_entity.id
_entity.type
_entity.pdbx_description
1 polymer ?
#
loop_
_entity_poly.entity_id
_entity_poly.type
_entity_poly.pdbx_seq_one_letter_code
_entity_poly.pdbx_strand_id
1 'polypeptide(L)'
;MVRQPKKLTDCPENLRESIDWLIQVKHGNGNDGLQKLADALKKLIGDAIKKADESLKDRKAQLECAQDPTYPHCMELKDKIAKANGDEKYRLQSKYNGHYSEVHGSESKRKEALEDITERQKNLDGLKTKLNIFTDENHANEVEKLLTNLTDGLEKFLGFNSESKGYTGDGIVYSDLDRLCDGVMAFLHGVLSGVRDDDAEVP
;
A
#
# COMPACT_ATOMS: atom_id res chain seq x y z
N MET A 1 14.12 6.90 -28.50
CA MET A 1 14.59 7.00 -27.10
C MET A 1 13.45 6.63 -26.19
N VAL A 2 13.51 5.46 -25.55
CA VAL A 2 12.51 5.05 -24.55
C VAL A 2 12.83 5.84 -23.28
N ARG A 3 11.93 6.72 -22.84
CA ARG A 3 12.07 7.42 -21.56
C ARG A 3 11.93 6.36 -20.46
N GLN A 4 13.03 5.96 -19.85
CA GLN A 4 12.96 5.15 -18.64
C GLN A 4 12.34 6.01 -17.52
N PRO A 5 11.38 5.50 -16.75
CA PRO A 5 10.83 6.22 -15.62
C PRO A 5 11.95 6.43 -14.60
N LYS A 6 12.40 7.68 -14.46
CA LYS A 6 13.36 8.10 -13.44
C LYS A 6 12.68 8.03 -12.07
N LYS A 7 13.40 7.68 -11.00
CA LYS A 7 12.82 7.70 -9.65
C LYS A 7 12.54 9.15 -9.25
N LEU A 8 11.59 9.34 -8.33
CA LEU A 8 11.22 10.66 -7.81
C LEU A 8 12.43 11.44 -7.25
N THR A 9 13.44 10.71 -6.77
CA THR A 9 14.69 11.20 -6.15
C THR A 9 15.81 11.50 -7.14
N ASP A 10 15.68 11.06 -8.40
CA ASP A 10 16.80 11.08 -9.36
C ASP A 10 16.84 12.39 -10.18
N CYS A 11 15.88 13.31 -9.97
CA CYS A 11 15.75 14.54 -10.75
C CYS A 11 14.89 15.58 -10.00
N PRO A 12 15.38 16.81 -9.71
CA PRO A 12 14.56 17.90 -9.18
C PRO A 12 13.28 18.16 -9.99
N GLU A 13 13.36 17.97 -11.30
CA GLU A 13 12.22 18.13 -12.20
C GLU A 13 11.05 17.19 -11.85
N ASN A 14 11.31 15.97 -11.37
CA ASN A 14 10.24 15.03 -11.03
C ASN A 14 9.48 15.47 -9.77
N LEU A 15 10.19 15.99 -8.77
CA LEU A 15 9.59 16.52 -7.56
C LEU A 15 8.79 17.79 -7.87
N ARG A 16 9.37 18.69 -8.67
CA ARG A 16 8.70 19.88 -9.18
C ARG A 16 7.40 19.53 -9.91
N GLU A 17 7.47 18.62 -10.88
CA GLU A 17 6.30 18.18 -11.65
C GLU A 17 5.22 17.56 -10.75
N SER A 18 5.62 16.84 -9.70
CA SER A 18 4.70 16.24 -8.73
C SER A 18 4.00 17.28 -7.85
N ILE A 19 4.74 18.30 -7.41
CA ILE A 19 4.17 19.41 -6.61
C ILE A 19 3.24 20.27 -7.50
N ASP A 20 3.68 20.61 -8.71
CA ASP A 20 2.89 21.40 -9.65
C ASP A 20 1.60 20.65 -10.03
N TRP A 21 1.67 19.33 -10.24
CA TRP A 21 0.49 18.49 -10.43
C TRP A 21 -0.45 18.53 -9.22
N LEU A 22 0.08 18.47 -7.99
CA LEU A 22 -0.75 18.52 -6.79
C LEU A 22 -1.46 19.88 -6.61
N ILE A 23 -0.77 20.98 -6.91
CA ILE A 23 -1.36 22.33 -6.94
C ILE A 23 -2.45 22.41 -8.02
N GLN A 24 -2.22 21.80 -9.19
CA GLN A 24 -3.24 21.70 -10.25
C GLN A 24 -4.42 20.83 -9.83
N VAL A 25 -4.23 19.75 -9.07
CA VAL A 25 -5.34 18.95 -8.55
C VAL A 25 -6.23 19.81 -7.64
N LYS A 26 -5.64 20.69 -6.83
CA LYS A 26 -6.39 21.59 -5.96
C LYS A 26 -7.16 22.69 -6.71
N HIS A 27 -6.54 23.33 -7.71
CA HIS A 27 -7.12 24.52 -8.37
C HIS A 27 -7.67 24.29 -9.79
N GLY A 28 -7.25 23.23 -10.47
CA GLY A 28 -7.42 23.04 -11.91
C GLY A 28 -8.60 22.15 -12.32
N ASN A 29 -9.12 21.30 -11.44
CA ASN A 29 -10.16 20.30 -11.75
C ASN A 29 -11.50 20.55 -11.03
N GLY A 30 -11.83 21.82 -10.78
CA GLY A 30 -12.96 22.21 -9.93
C GLY A 30 -12.59 22.26 -8.44
N ASN A 31 -13.49 22.76 -7.59
CA ASN A 31 -13.23 22.94 -6.15
C ASN A 31 -13.18 21.60 -5.36
N ASP A 32 -13.29 20.45 -6.03
CA ASP A 32 -13.41 19.12 -5.42
C ASP A 32 -12.25 18.16 -5.79
N GLY A 33 -11.18 18.67 -6.41
CA GLY A 33 -10.08 17.83 -6.88
C GLY A 33 -9.31 17.12 -5.77
N LEU A 34 -9.08 17.79 -4.63
CA LEU A 34 -8.46 17.16 -3.46
C LEU A 34 -9.36 16.09 -2.82
N GLN A 35 -10.67 16.32 -2.80
CA GLN A 35 -11.64 15.33 -2.33
C GLN A 35 -11.58 14.06 -3.19
N LYS A 36 -11.56 14.21 -4.53
CA LYS A 36 -11.42 13.07 -5.45
C LYS A 36 -10.10 12.32 -5.25
N LEU A 37 -9.01 13.04 -4.99
CA LEU A 37 -7.72 12.44 -4.67
C LEU A 37 -7.76 11.68 -3.34
N ALA A 38 -8.40 12.26 -2.31
CA ALA A 38 -8.60 11.61 -1.03
C ALA A 38 -9.37 10.29 -1.17
N ASP A 39 -10.47 10.29 -1.93
CA ASP A 39 -11.28 9.10 -2.17
C ASP A 39 -10.53 8.02 -2.96
N ALA A 40 -9.72 8.44 -3.95
CA ALA A 40 -8.85 7.52 -4.67
C ALA A 40 -7.78 6.88 -3.77
N LEU A 41 -7.16 7.65 -2.86
CA LEU A 41 -6.17 7.14 -1.90
C LEU A 41 -6.79 6.15 -0.92
N LYS A 42 -7.97 6.49 -0.36
CA LYS A 42 -8.71 5.56 0.53
C LYS A 42 -9.05 4.26 -0.19
N LYS A 43 -9.55 4.35 -1.43
CA LYS A 43 -9.86 3.15 -2.22
C LYS A 43 -8.62 2.31 -2.48
N LEU A 44 -7.51 2.93 -2.89
CA LEU A 44 -6.26 2.23 -3.18
C LEU A 44 -5.73 1.48 -1.94
N ILE A 45 -5.64 2.18 -0.80
CA ILE A 45 -5.11 1.62 0.44
C ILE A 45 -6.07 0.58 1.03
N GLY A 46 -7.37 0.87 1.03
CA GLY A 46 -8.43 -0.04 1.47
C GLY A 46 -8.44 -1.35 0.66
N ASP A 47 -8.39 -1.27 -0.67
CA ASP A 47 -8.33 -2.44 -1.55
C ASP A 47 -7.05 -3.24 -1.34
N ALA A 48 -5.92 -2.58 -1.11
CA ALA A 48 -4.65 -3.26 -0.84
C ALA A 48 -4.68 -4.03 0.49
N ILE A 49 -5.18 -3.41 1.56
CA ILE A 49 -5.33 -4.06 2.88
C ILE A 49 -6.31 -5.22 2.79
N LYS A 50 -7.46 -5.04 2.12
CA LYS A 50 -8.45 -6.09 1.92
C LYS A 50 -7.86 -7.29 1.18
N LYS A 51 -7.16 -7.07 0.07
CA LYS A 51 -6.50 -8.15 -0.69
C LYS A 51 -5.43 -8.86 0.12
N ALA A 52 -4.66 -8.14 0.93
CA ALA A 52 -3.67 -8.74 1.82
C ALA A 52 -4.33 -9.63 2.88
N ASP A 53 -5.39 -9.13 3.52
CA ASP A 53 -6.15 -9.87 4.54
C ASP A 53 -6.80 -11.13 3.97
N GLU A 54 -7.48 -11.01 2.82
CA GLU A 54 -8.06 -12.14 2.10
C GLU A 54 -6.99 -13.17 1.71
N SER A 55 -5.86 -12.72 1.14
CA SER A 55 -4.77 -13.62 0.77
C SER A 55 -4.16 -14.36 1.97
N LEU A 56 -4.02 -13.70 3.12
CA LEU A 56 -3.51 -14.33 4.35
C LEU A 56 -4.53 -15.31 4.94
N LYS A 57 -5.82 -14.95 4.95
CA LYS A 57 -6.91 -15.83 5.41
C LYS A 57 -7.04 -17.07 4.53
N ASP A 58 -7.00 -16.91 3.21
CA ASP A 58 -7.05 -18.03 2.27
C ASP A 58 -5.86 -18.97 2.46
N ARG A 59 -4.67 -18.41 2.69
CA ARG A 59 -3.47 -19.22 2.94
C ARG A 59 -3.53 -19.91 4.30
N LYS A 60 -4.04 -19.25 5.34
CA LYS A 60 -4.29 -19.87 6.65
C LYS A 60 -5.27 -21.03 6.53
N ALA A 61 -6.37 -20.83 5.82
CA ALA A 61 -7.37 -21.85 5.53
C ALA A 61 -6.81 -23.07 4.79
N GLN A 62 -5.91 -22.83 3.83
CA GLN A 62 -5.16 -23.89 3.18
C GLN A 62 -4.32 -24.68 4.17
N LEU A 63 -3.57 -24.01 5.05
CA LEU A 63 -2.69 -24.69 6.00
C LEU A 63 -3.46 -25.48 7.07
N GLU A 64 -4.57 -24.94 7.56
CA GLU A 64 -5.39 -25.54 8.62
C GLU A 64 -6.15 -26.80 8.16
N CYS A 65 -6.35 -27.01 6.84
CA CYS A 65 -7.05 -28.20 6.37
C CYS A 65 -6.29 -29.52 6.54
N ALA A 66 -5.01 -29.47 6.87
CA ALA A 66 -4.26 -30.65 7.31
C ALA A 66 -4.46 -30.99 8.79
N GLN A 67 -4.92 -30.04 9.61
CA GLN A 67 -5.19 -30.26 11.04
C GLN A 67 -6.60 -30.81 11.27
N ASP A 68 -7.58 -30.32 10.50
CA ASP A 68 -8.97 -30.76 10.62
C ASP A 68 -9.53 -31.22 9.26
N PRO A 69 -9.97 -32.49 9.12
CA PRO A 69 -10.60 -33.00 7.90
C PRO A 69 -11.90 -32.27 7.51
N THR A 70 -12.53 -31.55 8.44
CA THR A 70 -13.73 -30.74 8.22
C THR A 70 -13.43 -29.33 7.69
N TYR A 71 -12.17 -28.94 7.61
CA TYR A 71 -11.81 -27.62 7.10
C TYR A 71 -12.15 -27.49 5.60
N PRO A 72 -12.79 -26.38 5.18
CA PRO A 72 -13.40 -26.28 3.86
C PRO A 72 -12.44 -26.44 2.68
N HIS A 73 -11.16 -26.05 2.79
CA HIS A 73 -10.29 -25.94 1.60
C HIS A 73 -10.12 -27.24 0.79
N CYS A 74 -9.66 -28.32 1.44
CA CYS A 74 -9.50 -29.63 0.79
C CYS A 74 -10.84 -30.24 0.38
N MET A 75 -11.90 -30.01 1.15
CA MET A 75 -13.24 -30.51 0.87
C MET A 75 -13.85 -29.83 -0.36
N GLU A 76 -13.75 -28.51 -0.46
CA GLU A 76 -14.19 -27.73 -1.62
C GLU A 76 -13.45 -28.12 -2.89
N LEU A 77 -12.13 -28.36 -2.81
CA LEU A 77 -11.37 -28.84 -3.97
C LEU A 77 -11.87 -30.22 -4.43
N LYS A 78 -12.12 -31.13 -3.51
CA LYS A 78 -12.68 -32.46 -3.83
C LYS A 78 -14.08 -32.35 -4.44
N ASP A 79 -14.95 -31.49 -3.91
CA ASP A 79 -16.29 -31.25 -4.46
C ASP A 79 -16.23 -30.63 -5.87
N LYS A 80 -15.35 -29.66 -6.10
CA LYS A 80 -15.10 -29.08 -7.43
C LYS A 80 -14.60 -30.15 -8.41
N ILE A 81 -13.70 -31.04 -7.99
CA ILE A 81 -13.22 -32.17 -8.82
C ILE A 81 -14.35 -33.14 -9.15
N ALA A 82 -15.25 -33.42 -8.20
CA ALA A 82 -16.38 -34.32 -8.41
C ALA A 82 -17.39 -33.77 -9.42
N LYS A 83 -17.57 -32.43 -9.46
CA LYS A 83 -18.49 -31.73 -10.38
C LYS A 83 -17.88 -31.42 -11.75
N ALA A 84 -16.56 -31.39 -11.87
CA ALA A 84 -15.86 -31.04 -13.11
C ALA A 84 -15.73 -32.22 -14.08
N ASN A 85 -15.66 -31.91 -15.38
CA ASN A 85 -15.46 -32.86 -16.47
C ASN A 85 -14.35 -32.40 -17.42
N GLY A 86 -13.80 -33.33 -18.22
CA GLY A 86 -12.78 -33.02 -19.22
C GLY A 86 -11.53 -32.35 -18.66
N ASP A 87 -10.98 -31.39 -19.39
CA ASP A 87 -9.74 -30.68 -19.05
C ASP A 87 -9.78 -29.96 -17.69
N GLU A 88 -10.95 -29.47 -17.30
CA GLU A 88 -11.13 -28.78 -16.01
C GLU A 88 -10.89 -29.74 -14.84
N LYS A 89 -11.37 -30.98 -14.95
CA LYS A 89 -11.17 -32.02 -13.93
C LYS A 89 -9.69 -32.33 -13.72
N TYR A 90 -8.92 -32.47 -14.81
CA TYR A 90 -7.49 -32.71 -14.74
C TYR A 90 -6.73 -31.53 -14.11
N ARG A 91 -7.10 -30.29 -14.45
CA ARG A 91 -6.52 -29.09 -13.83
C ARG A 91 -6.79 -29.02 -12.33
N LEU A 92 -8.02 -29.31 -11.90
CA LEU A 92 -8.40 -29.31 -10.48
C LEU A 92 -7.72 -30.44 -9.70
N GLN A 93 -7.60 -31.64 -10.28
CA GLN A 93 -6.85 -32.74 -9.68
C GLN A 93 -5.36 -32.40 -9.51
N SER A 94 -4.74 -31.79 -10.51
CA SER A 94 -3.34 -31.34 -10.41
C SER A 94 -3.17 -30.31 -9.29
N LYS A 95 -4.08 -29.33 -9.18
CA LYS A 95 -4.08 -28.36 -8.07
C LYS A 95 -4.23 -29.02 -6.71
N TYR A 96 -5.18 -29.96 -6.57
CA TYR A 96 -5.38 -30.69 -5.33
C TYR A 96 -4.15 -31.50 -4.93
N ASN A 97 -3.55 -32.25 -5.86
CA ASN A 97 -2.36 -33.05 -5.59
C ASN A 97 -1.16 -32.17 -5.19
N GLY A 98 -0.98 -31.01 -5.84
CA GLY A 98 0.05 -30.03 -5.48
C GLY A 98 -0.15 -29.49 -4.07
N HIS A 99 -1.35 -29.03 -3.76
CA HIS A 99 -1.71 -28.55 -2.43
C HIS A 99 -1.53 -29.65 -1.36
N TYR A 100 -1.98 -30.86 -1.62
CA TYR A 100 -1.87 -31.98 -0.68
C TYR A 100 -0.41 -32.29 -0.36
N SER A 101 0.44 -32.38 -1.39
CA SER A 101 1.88 -32.60 -1.21
C SER A 101 2.54 -31.49 -0.40
N GLU A 102 2.14 -30.24 -0.61
CA GLU A 102 2.73 -29.08 0.06
C GLU A 102 2.30 -28.99 1.53
N VAL A 103 1.01 -29.12 1.81
CA VAL A 103 0.42 -28.82 3.12
C VAL A 103 0.30 -30.05 4.02
N HIS A 104 0.07 -31.23 3.45
CA HIS A 104 -0.09 -32.48 4.21
C HIS A 104 1.21 -33.30 4.28
N GLY A 105 2.23 -32.95 3.50
CA GLY A 105 3.49 -33.71 3.44
C GLY A 105 4.43 -33.53 4.63
N SER A 106 4.32 -32.43 5.39
CA SER A 106 5.20 -32.15 6.53
C SER A 106 4.52 -31.27 7.58
N GLU A 107 4.41 -31.77 8.81
CA GLU A 107 3.85 -31.02 9.93
C GLU A 107 4.74 -29.84 10.38
N SER A 108 6.06 -30.04 10.43
CA SER A 108 6.99 -28.98 10.87
C SER A 108 6.95 -27.77 9.94
N LYS A 109 7.06 -27.99 8.63
CA LYS A 109 6.97 -26.91 7.62
C LYS A 109 5.62 -26.19 7.66
N ARG A 110 4.53 -26.92 7.91
CA ARG A 110 3.19 -26.34 8.06
C ARG A 110 3.12 -25.44 9.28
N LYS A 111 3.68 -25.89 10.42
CA LYS A 111 3.70 -25.10 11.65
C LYS A 111 4.49 -23.80 11.47
N GLU A 112 5.67 -23.87 10.87
CA GLU A 112 6.48 -22.69 10.51
C GLU A 112 5.70 -21.73 9.60
N ALA A 113 5.00 -22.25 8.59
CA ALA A 113 4.17 -21.43 7.70
C ALA A 113 2.97 -20.78 8.43
N LEU A 114 2.36 -21.46 9.40
CA LEU A 114 1.28 -20.89 10.21
C LEU A 114 1.78 -19.79 11.14
N GLU A 115 2.98 -19.95 11.69
CA GLU A 115 3.65 -18.93 12.50
C GLU A 115 3.97 -17.68 11.66
N ASP A 116 4.57 -17.83 10.47
CA ASP A 116 4.80 -16.73 9.51
C ASP A 116 3.50 -16.02 9.11
N ILE A 117 2.42 -16.75 8.84
CA ILE A 117 1.11 -16.15 8.54
C ILE A 117 0.57 -15.36 9.73
N THR A 118 0.72 -15.87 10.95
CA THR A 118 0.27 -15.18 12.17
C THR A 118 1.06 -13.89 12.39
N GLU A 119 2.37 -13.91 12.15
CA GLU A 119 3.21 -12.71 12.22
C GLU A 119 2.82 -11.68 11.15
N ARG A 120 2.58 -12.11 9.91
CA ARG A 120 2.11 -11.22 8.84
C ARG A 120 0.74 -10.63 9.12
N GLN A 121 -0.17 -11.38 9.74
CA GLN A 121 -1.47 -10.87 10.19
C GLN A 121 -1.29 -9.76 11.23
N LYS A 122 -0.42 -9.98 12.23
CA LYS A 122 -0.08 -8.95 13.23
C LYS A 122 0.52 -7.69 12.59
N ASN A 123 1.41 -7.87 11.62
CA ASN A 123 2.03 -6.75 10.90
C ASN A 123 0.98 -5.99 10.06
N LEU A 124 0.05 -6.69 9.42
CA LEU A 124 -1.05 -6.09 8.67
C LEU A 124 -2.00 -5.31 9.58
N ASP A 125 -2.34 -5.83 10.76
CA ASP A 125 -3.16 -5.13 11.76
C ASP A 125 -2.47 -3.87 12.29
N GLY A 126 -1.16 -3.96 12.53
CA GLY A 126 -0.33 -2.81 12.87
C GLY A 126 -0.32 -1.74 11.78
N LEU A 127 -0.17 -2.14 10.51
CA LEU A 127 -0.26 -1.24 9.36
C LEU A 127 -1.64 -0.60 9.22
N LYS A 128 -2.71 -1.39 9.38
CA LYS A 128 -4.10 -0.89 9.34
C LYS A 128 -4.34 0.18 10.41
N THR A 129 -3.77 -0.01 11.60
CA THR A 129 -3.85 0.98 12.69
C THR A 129 -3.09 2.26 12.34
N LYS A 130 -1.87 2.14 11.80
CA LYS A 130 -1.05 3.29 11.36
C LYS A 130 -1.66 4.05 10.18
N LEU A 131 -2.43 3.36 9.34
CA LEU A 131 -3.09 3.90 8.15
C LEU A 131 -4.60 4.14 8.38
N ASN A 132 -5.04 4.23 9.63
CA ASN A 132 -6.45 4.35 9.99
C ASN A 132 -7.15 5.52 9.29
N ILE A 133 -6.45 6.63 9.06
CA ILE A 133 -6.95 7.81 8.33
C ILE A 133 -7.47 7.46 6.92
N PHE A 134 -6.92 6.42 6.28
CA PHE A 134 -7.30 5.98 4.95
C PHE A 134 -8.36 4.86 4.94
N THR A 135 -8.62 4.22 6.09
CA THR A 135 -9.44 3.01 6.17
C THR A 135 -10.68 3.17 7.05
N ASP A 136 -10.66 4.10 7.99
CA ASP A 136 -11.79 4.35 8.90
C ASP A 136 -12.74 5.37 8.28
N GLU A 137 -14.03 5.02 8.20
CA GLU A 137 -15.07 5.90 7.68
C GLU A 137 -15.29 7.13 8.59
N ASN A 138 -14.95 7.04 9.88
CA ASN A 138 -15.00 8.18 10.80
C ASN A 138 -13.99 9.28 10.45
N HIS A 139 -12.94 8.92 9.71
CA HIS A 139 -11.89 9.85 9.25
C HIS A 139 -12.13 10.31 7.80
N ALA A 140 -13.36 10.22 7.28
CA ALA A 140 -13.68 10.55 5.89
C ALA A 140 -13.17 11.93 5.44
N ASN A 141 -13.22 12.94 6.30
CA ASN A 141 -12.77 14.30 5.94
C ASN A 141 -11.31 14.59 6.34
N GLU A 142 -10.62 13.66 7.00
CA GLU A 142 -9.27 13.90 7.49
C GLU A 142 -8.21 13.76 6.39
N VAL A 143 -8.41 12.85 5.44
CA VAL A 143 -7.51 12.73 4.27
C VAL A 143 -7.58 13.99 3.42
N GLU A 144 -8.78 14.54 3.17
CA GLU A 144 -8.95 15.79 2.43
C GLU A 144 -8.28 16.96 3.17
N LYS A 145 -8.46 17.05 4.50
CA LYS A 145 -7.78 18.06 5.33
C LYS A 145 -6.26 17.92 5.30
N LEU A 146 -5.74 16.70 5.35
CA LEU A 146 -4.31 16.42 5.24
C LEU A 146 -3.77 16.91 3.89
N LEU A 147 -4.45 16.58 2.80
CA LEU A 147 -4.08 17.03 1.46
C LEU A 147 -4.19 18.55 1.32
N THR A 148 -5.22 19.16 1.89
CA THR A 148 -5.40 20.63 1.93
C THR A 148 -4.24 21.29 2.68
N ASN A 149 -3.91 20.83 3.89
CA ASN A 149 -2.81 21.39 4.66
C ASN A 149 -1.45 21.21 3.96
N LEU A 150 -1.23 20.04 3.33
CA LEU A 150 -0.02 19.78 2.56
C LEU A 150 0.09 20.74 1.37
N THR A 151 -0.97 20.88 0.59
CA THR A 151 -1.01 21.77 -0.58
C THR A 151 -0.92 23.24 -0.20
N ASP A 152 -1.62 23.68 0.84
CA ASP A 152 -1.51 25.04 1.39
C ASP A 152 -0.07 25.35 1.84
N GLY A 153 0.59 24.37 2.48
CA GLY A 153 1.99 24.47 2.86
C GLY A 153 2.89 24.64 1.65
N LEU A 154 2.72 23.78 0.63
CA LEU A 154 3.50 23.84 -0.61
C LEU A 154 3.27 25.15 -1.38
N GLU A 155 2.04 25.66 -1.44
CA GLU A 155 1.74 26.94 -2.08
C GLU A 155 2.45 28.11 -1.40
N LYS A 156 2.32 28.22 -0.07
CA LYS A 156 3.01 29.27 0.69
C LYS A 156 4.51 29.15 0.55
N PHE A 157 5.02 27.93 0.62
CA PHE A 157 6.45 27.64 0.55
C PHE A 157 7.06 27.97 -0.82
N LEU A 158 6.31 27.76 -1.90
CA LEU A 158 6.72 28.11 -3.27
C LEU A 158 6.31 29.51 -3.70
N GLY A 159 5.54 30.25 -2.89
CA GLY A 159 5.01 31.57 -3.26
C GLY A 159 3.98 31.48 -4.39
N PHE A 160 3.20 30.41 -4.46
CA PHE A 160 2.12 30.27 -5.43
C PHE A 160 0.95 31.21 -5.07
N ASN A 161 0.43 31.92 -6.06
CA ASN A 161 -0.75 32.76 -5.95
C ASN A 161 -1.90 32.15 -6.77
N SER A 162 -2.99 31.81 -6.09
CA SER A 162 -4.18 31.18 -6.68
C SER A 162 -4.99 32.12 -7.59
N GLU A 163 -4.96 33.43 -7.34
CA GLU A 163 -5.66 34.43 -8.16
C GLU A 163 -4.97 34.62 -9.51
N SER A 164 -3.64 34.73 -9.51
CA SER A 164 -2.84 34.87 -10.73
C SER A 164 -2.54 33.53 -11.41
N LYS A 165 -2.80 32.40 -10.72
CA LYS A 165 -2.43 31.04 -11.14
C LYS A 165 -0.94 30.92 -11.47
N GLY A 166 -0.10 31.62 -10.73
CA GLY A 166 1.35 31.70 -10.96
C GLY A 166 2.13 31.98 -9.67
N TYR A 167 3.45 31.90 -9.75
CA TYR A 167 4.34 32.13 -8.61
C TYR A 167 4.69 33.62 -8.49
N THR A 168 4.65 34.17 -7.27
CA THR A 168 4.96 35.57 -7.00
C THR A 168 6.47 35.85 -7.00
N GLY A 169 7.28 34.81 -6.82
CA GLY A 169 8.73 34.92 -6.63
C GLY A 169 9.16 35.14 -5.18
N ASP A 170 8.21 35.21 -4.24
CA ASP A 170 8.49 35.38 -2.80
C ASP A 170 8.78 34.05 -2.07
N GLY A 171 8.52 32.92 -2.73
CA GLY A 171 8.80 31.58 -2.21
C GLY A 171 10.20 31.09 -2.53
N ILE A 172 10.50 29.85 -2.14
CA ILE A 172 11.81 29.27 -2.45
C ILE A 172 12.00 29.15 -3.97
N VAL A 173 13.21 29.46 -4.44
CA VAL A 173 13.56 29.34 -5.87
C VAL A 173 13.74 27.87 -6.20
N TYR A 174 13.30 27.41 -7.38
CA TYR A 174 13.43 26.00 -7.80
C TYR A 174 14.87 25.46 -7.76
N SER A 175 15.89 26.32 -7.87
CA SER A 175 17.30 25.94 -7.66
C SER A 175 17.61 25.50 -6.21
N ASP A 176 16.82 25.96 -5.24
CA ASP A 176 16.87 25.52 -3.85
C ASP A 176 15.89 24.35 -3.58
N LEU A 177 15.05 23.97 -4.56
CA LEU A 177 14.20 22.78 -4.46
C LEU A 177 15.04 21.50 -4.42
N ASP A 178 16.20 21.47 -5.09
CA ASP A 178 17.20 20.40 -4.95
C ASP A 178 17.65 20.27 -3.49
N ARG A 179 17.99 21.39 -2.85
CA ARG A 179 18.41 21.44 -1.44
C ARG A 179 17.29 21.08 -0.48
N LEU A 180 16.04 21.41 -0.83
CA LEU A 180 14.86 20.96 -0.09
C LEU A 180 14.64 19.47 -0.28
N CYS A 181 14.77 18.95 -1.50
CA CYS A 181 14.66 17.52 -1.77
C CYS A 181 15.71 16.76 -0.96
N ASP A 182 16.95 17.23 -0.96
CA ASP A 182 18.02 16.72 -0.11
C ASP A 182 17.65 16.81 1.38
N GLY A 183 17.09 17.94 1.83
CA GLY A 183 16.67 18.14 3.22
C GLY A 183 15.52 17.22 3.66
N VAL A 184 14.50 17.05 2.82
CA VAL A 184 13.34 16.17 3.07
C VAL A 184 13.76 14.72 2.97
N MET A 185 14.61 14.35 2.01
CA MET A 185 15.15 13.00 1.89
C MET A 185 16.08 12.67 3.07
N ALA A 186 16.89 13.62 3.55
CA ALA A 186 17.69 13.46 4.75
C ALA A 186 16.81 13.31 6.00
N PHE A 187 15.73 14.09 6.10
CA PHE A 187 14.75 13.96 7.18
C PHE A 187 14.04 12.60 7.15
N LEU A 188 13.49 12.19 6.00
CA LEU A 188 12.83 10.90 5.83
C LEU A 188 13.81 9.74 6.03
N HIS A 189 15.03 9.84 5.51
CA HIS A 189 16.08 8.84 5.76
C HIS A 189 16.43 8.77 7.25
N GLY A 190 16.53 9.90 7.95
CA GLY A 190 16.76 9.94 9.40
C GLY A 190 15.64 9.28 10.19
N VAL A 191 14.38 9.60 9.86
CA VAL A 191 13.19 8.98 10.48
C VAL A 191 13.14 7.48 10.19
N LEU A 192 13.32 7.06 8.94
CA LEU A 192 13.27 5.66 8.55
C LEU A 192 14.45 4.85 9.09
N SER A 193 15.63 5.45 9.24
CA SER A 193 16.78 4.81 9.88
C SER A 193 16.57 4.68 11.38
N GLY A 194 16.03 5.71 12.05
CA GLY A 194 15.69 5.64 13.48
C GLY A 194 14.69 4.51 13.76
N VAL A 195 13.64 4.40 12.96
CA VAL A 195 12.64 3.31 13.09
C VAL A 195 13.24 1.93 12.81
N ARG A 196 14.22 1.82 11.91
CA ARG A 196 14.91 0.54 11.64
C ARG A 196 15.80 0.13 12.80
N ASP A 197 16.44 1.09 13.46
CA ASP A 197 17.40 0.82 14.52
C ASP A 197 16.71 0.66 15.90
N ASP A 198 15.47 1.13 16.05
CA ASP A 198 14.61 0.88 17.24
C ASP A 198 14.19 -0.60 17.41
N ASP A 199 14.24 -1.41 16.34
CA ASP A 199 14.00 -2.86 16.40
C ASP A 199 15.27 -3.66 16.81
N ALA A 200 16.42 -3.00 17.01
CA ALA A 200 17.71 -3.64 17.32
C ALA A 200 18.10 -3.62 18.80
N GLU A 201 17.35 -2.94 19.68
CA GLU A 201 17.54 -3.01 21.13
C GLU A 201 16.54 -3.97 21.78
N VAL A 202 16.86 -5.26 21.73
CA VAL A 202 16.44 -6.23 22.74
C VAL A 202 17.71 -6.74 23.42
N PRO A 203 17.89 -6.55 24.75
CA PRO A 203 18.99 -7.19 25.48
C PRO A 203 18.87 -8.72 25.51
#